data_AF-A0A1A8E327-F1
#
_entry.id   AF-A0A1A8E327-F1
#
_cell.length_a   1.000
_cell.length_b   1.000
_cell.length_c   1.000
_cell.angle_alpha   90.00
_cell.angle_beta   90.00
_cell.angle_gamma   90.00
#
_symmetry.space_group_name_H-M   'P 1'
#
loop_
_entity.id
_entity.type
_entity.pdbx_description
1 polymer ?
#
loop_
_entity_poly.entity_id
_entity_poly.type
_entity_poly.pdbx_seq_one_letter_code
_entity_poly.pdbx_strand_id
1 'polypeptide(L)'
;FQVSINNAGLIVAALDPSDLLENFTSYAVQISGEPRLVLIPFINTSEPLQFNASFHGLVYTVGLLGLTGLGWSRPIRSVPILTKPLPVRSAHISDYQDAPETGVMFDIDPPSRTVFSRVNISYTEGQERRSMLYKDFYKGKTVFKHWLPGSCYRDITFQLISEATIFQTALISHSDIT
;
A
#
# COMPACT_ATOMS: atom_id res chain seq x y z
N PHE A 1 15.56 -13.90 -8.78
CA PHE A 1 14.09 -13.85 -8.77
C PHE A 1 13.76 -12.62 -8.00
N GLN A 2 13.19 -11.65 -8.70
CA GLN A 2 13.00 -10.30 -8.20
C GLN A 2 11.52 -9.99 -8.23
N VAL A 3 11.05 -9.37 -7.15
CA VAL A 3 9.67 -8.93 -7.00
C VAL A 3 9.69 -7.48 -6.58
N SER A 4 8.93 -6.64 -7.27
CA SER A 4 8.87 -5.20 -7.03
C SER A 4 7.49 -4.64 -7.33
N ILE A 5 7.26 -3.38 -6.96
CA ILE A 5 6.08 -2.62 -7.38
C ILE A 5 6.53 -1.60 -8.42
N ASN A 6 5.88 -1.57 -9.60
CA ASN A 6 6.21 -0.59 -10.64
C ASN A 6 5.52 0.76 -10.40
N ASN A 7 5.77 1.73 -11.29
CA ASN A 7 5.19 3.07 -11.20
C ASN A 7 3.66 3.09 -11.30
N ALA A 8 3.05 2.10 -11.97
CA ALA A 8 1.60 1.95 -12.06
C ALA A 8 1.00 1.24 -10.82
N GLY A 9 1.81 0.88 -9.83
CA GLY A 9 1.35 0.17 -8.62
C GLY A 9 1.15 -1.33 -8.81
N LEU A 10 1.59 -1.90 -9.93
CA LEU A 10 1.47 -3.34 -10.21
C LEU A 10 2.61 -4.12 -9.55
N ILE A 11 2.30 -5.33 -9.09
CA ILE A 11 3.30 -6.30 -8.65
C ILE A 11 4.00 -6.85 -9.89
N VAL A 12 5.32 -6.71 -9.94
CA VAL A 12 6.16 -7.19 -11.03
C VAL A 12 7.07 -8.30 -10.52
N ALA A 13 7.07 -9.44 -11.19
CA ALA A 13 7.92 -10.57 -10.88
C ALA A 13 8.79 -10.92 -12.09
N ALA A 14 10.10 -10.97 -11.90
CA ALA A 14 11.08 -11.27 -12.95
C ALA A 14 11.99 -12.42 -12.54
N LEU A 15 12.34 -13.25 -13.52
CA LEU A 15 13.32 -14.33 -13.37
C LEU A 15 14.68 -13.84 -13.86
N ASP A 16 15.69 -14.10 -13.05
CA ASP A 16 17.09 -14.01 -13.46
C ASP A 16 17.51 -15.37 -14.03
N PRO A 17 18.51 -15.45 -14.94
CA PRO A 17 18.99 -16.72 -15.46
C PRO A 17 19.39 -17.73 -14.36
N SER A 18 19.86 -17.24 -13.21
CA SER A 18 20.22 -18.07 -12.04
C SER A 18 19.03 -18.71 -11.33
N ASP A 19 17.79 -18.26 -11.58
CA ASP A 19 16.60 -18.90 -11.01
C ASP A 19 16.11 -20.07 -11.85
N LEU A 20 16.61 -20.21 -13.08
CA LEU A 20 16.22 -21.27 -14.01
C LEU A 20 17.02 -22.54 -13.70
N LEU A 21 16.46 -23.37 -12.83
CA LEU A 21 16.97 -24.69 -12.49
C LEU A 21 16.56 -25.73 -13.57
N GLU A 22 17.46 -26.66 -13.88
CA GLU A 22 17.30 -27.65 -14.95
C GLU A 22 16.19 -28.69 -14.70
N ASN A 23 15.75 -28.82 -13.45
CA ASN A 23 14.74 -29.80 -13.02
C ASN A 23 13.29 -29.37 -13.28
N PHE A 24 13.07 -28.13 -13.76
CA PHE A 24 11.73 -27.60 -14.03
C PHE A 24 11.54 -27.31 -15.52
N THR A 25 10.38 -27.67 -16.05
CA THR A 25 10.03 -27.43 -17.47
C THR A 25 9.38 -26.08 -17.70
N SER A 26 8.78 -25.48 -16.67
CA SER A 26 8.15 -24.17 -16.70
C SER A 26 8.16 -23.53 -15.33
N TYR A 27 7.96 -22.22 -15.30
CA TYR A 27 7.91 -21.42 -14.07
C TYR A 27 6.57 -20.70 -13.96
N ALA A 28 6.13 -20.46 -12.73
CA ALA A 28 4.95 -19.67 -12.42
C ALA A 28 5.18 -18.86 -11.16
N VAL A 29 4.38 -17.82 -10.97
CA VAL A 29 4.22 -17.18 -9.67
C VAL A 29 2.93 -17.60 -9.01
N GLN A 30 3.00 -17.80 -7.70
CA GLN A 30 1.87 -17.92 -6.81
C GLN A 30 1.79 -16.66 -5.96
N ILE A 31 0.65 -15.96 -6.02
CA ILE A 31 0.42 -14.72 -5.30
C ILE A 31 -0.63 -14.97 -4.23
N SER A 32 -0.27 -14.69 -2.98
CA SER A 32 -1.16 -14.72 -1.82
C SER A 32 -1.20 -13.34 -1.15
N GLY A 33 -2.33 -13.02 -0.51
CA GLY A 33 -2.63 -11.69 0.04
C GLY A 33 -4.10 -11.33 -0.19
N GLU A 34 -4.69 -11.90 -1.24
CA GLU A 34 -6.12 -11.83 -1.53
C GLU A 34 -6.89 -13.05 -0.99
N PRO A 35 -8.24 -12.98 -0.92
CA PRO A 35 -9.07 -14.11 -0.48
C PRO A 35 -8.86 -15.39 -1.31
N ARG A 36 -8.40 -15.25 -2.55
CA ARG A 36 -8.07 -16.37 -3.43
C ARG A 36 -6.60 -16.30 -3.81
N LEU A 37 -5.97 -17.47 -3.78
CA LEU A 37 -4.63 -17.66 -4.30
C LEU A 37 -4.65 -17.54 -5.83
N VAL A 38 -3.72 -16.75 -6.37
CA VAL A 38 -3.58 -16.56 -7.82
C VAL A 38 -2.32 -17.28 -8.28
N LEU A 39 -2.44 -18.09 -9.34
CA LEU A 39 -1.30 -18.75 -9.97
C LEU A 39 -1.18 -18.26 -11.42
N ILE A 40 -0.02 -17.75 -11.79
CA ILE A 40 0.22 -17.16 -13.11
C ILE A 40 1.52 -17.73 -13.69
N PRO A 41 1.46 -18.55 -14.75
CA PRO A 41 2.65 -19.06 -15.42
C PRO A 41 3.41 -17.95 -16.15
N PHE A 42 4.74 -18.05 -16.19
CA PHE A 42 5.56 -17.28 -17.11
C PHE A 42 5.38 -17.84 -18.52
N ILE A 43 4.89 -17.01 -19.45
CA ILE A 43 4.81 -17.37 -20.87
C ILE A 43 6.21 -17.33 -21.49
N ASN A 44 6.98 -16.29 -21.15
CA ASN A 44 8.38 -16.12 -21.52
C ASN A 44 9.17 -15.82 -20.25
N THR A 45 10.16 -16.65 -19.92
CA THR A 45 10.98 -16.48 -18.71
C THR A 45 11.92 -15.26 -18.79
N SER A 46 12.10 -14.68 -19.98
CA SER A 46 12.88 -13.45 -20.17
C SER A 46 12.04 -12.18 -19.95
N GLU A 47 10.72 -12.30 -19.84
CA GLU A 47 9.82 -11.16 -19.66
C GLU A 47 9.25 -11.13 -18.24
N PRO A 48 9.19 -9.94 -17.62
CA PRO A 48 8.61 -9.80 -16.30
C PRO A 48 7.08 -9.98 -16.36
N LEU A 49 6.56 -10.73 -15.40
CA LEU A 49 5.14 -10.88 -15.17
C LEU A 49 4.60 -9.69 -14.40
N GLN A 50 3.43 -9.18 -14.78
CA GLN A 50 2.75 -8.10 -14.07
C GLN A 50 1.41 -8.57 -13.52
N PHE A 51 1.13 -8.22 -12.27
CA PHE A 51 -0.11 -8.54 -11.59
C PHE A 51 -0.73 -7.28 -10.99
N ASN A 52 -2.01 -7.07 -11.30
CA ASN A 52 -2.79 -5.98 -10.74
C ASN A 52 -3.52 -6.46 -9.49
N ALA A 53 -3.08 -5.96 -8.34
CA ALA A 53 -3.67 -6.26 -7.05
C ALA A 53 -5.06 -5.62 -6.92
N SER A 54 -6.02 -6.37 -6.37
CA SER A 54 -7.37 -5.88 -6.09
C SER A 54 -7.46 -5.11 -4.76
N PHE A 55 -6.48 -5.33 -3.86
CA PHE A 55 -6.39 -4.68 -2.56
C PHE A 55 -5.06 -3.95 -2.45
N HIS A 56 -5.11 -2.73 -1.92
CA HIS A 56 -3.99 -1.80 -1.87
C HIS A 56 -3.57 -1.53 -0.43
N GLY A 57 -2.31 -1.15 -0.22
CA GLY A 57 -1.78 -0.95 1.13
C GLY A 57 -1.69 -2.23 1.96
N LEU A 58 -1.64 -3.38 1.29
CA LEU A 58 -1.64 -4.72 1.89
C LEU A 58 -0.40 -5.52 1.45
N VAL A 59 0.04 -6.41 2.33
CA VAL A 59 1.17 -7.32 2.10
C VAL A 59 0.72 -8.49 1.22
N TYR A 60 1.42 -8.64 0.11
CA TYR A 60 1.35 -9.83 -0.73
C TYR A 60 2.60 -10.67 -0.55
N THR A 61 2.46 -11.99 -0.69
CA THR A 61 3.60 -12.90 -0.82
C THR A 61 3.61 -13.47 -2.23
N VAL A 62 4.72 -13.26 -2.94
CA VAL A 62 4.91 -13.77 -4.30
C VAL A 62 5.89 -14.92 -4.24
N GLY A 63 5.39 -16.14 -4.49
CA GLY A 63 6.14 -17.38 -4.50
C GLY A 63 6.50 -17.82 -5.91
N LEU A 64 7.77 -18.11 -6.17
CA LEU A 64 8.23 -18.74 -7.41
C LEU A 64 7.97 -20.25 -7.37
N LEU A 65 7.24 -20.76 -8.35
CA LEU A 65 6.96 -22.18 -8.55
C LEU A 65 7.68 -22.69 -9.79
N GLY A 66 8.09 -23.95 -9.76
CA GLY A 66 8.54 -24.68 -10.94
C GLY A 66 7.60 -25.84 -11.23
N LEU A 67 7.43 -26.16 -12.52
CA LEU A 67 6.62 -27.29 -12.96
C LEU A 67 7.47 -28.57 -12.95
N THR A 68 7.06 -29.58 -12.18
CA THR A 68 7.71 -30.90 -12.11
C THR A 68 6.72 -32.00 -12.43
N GLY A 69 7.02 -32.81 -13.46
CA GLY A 69 6.11 -33.87 -13.89
C GLY A 69 4.76 -33.31 -14.31
N LEU A 70 3.72 -33.60 -13.53
CA LEU A 70 2.33 -33.19 -13.82
C LEU A 70 1.81 -32.04 -12.93
N GLY A 71 2.63 -31.48 -12.04
CA GLY A 71 2.16 -30.50 -11.05
C GLY A 71 3.17 -29.41 -10.71
N TRP A 72 2.64 -28.29 -10.22
CA TRP A 72 3.45 -27.20 -9.69
C TRP A 72 4.08 -27.60 -8.35
N SER A 73 5.34 -27.23 -8.16
CA SER A 73 6.05 -27.42 -6.90
C SER A 73 5.45 -26.60 -5.76
N ARG A 74 6.02 -26.74 -4.56
CA ARG A 74 5.90 -25.70 -3.53
C ARG A 74 6.73 -24.46 -3.92
N PRO A 75 6.47 -23.27 -3.35
CA PRO A 75 7.32 -22.10 -3.53
C PRO A 75 8.80 -22.39 -3.26
N ILE A 76 9.62 -22.23 -4.29
CA ILE A 76 11.09 -22.37 -4.25
C ILE A 76 11.69 -21.15 -3.52
N ARG A 77 11.12 -19.98 -3.80
CA ARG A 77 11.43 -18.71 -3.13
C ARG A 77 10.15 -17.94 -2.94
N SER A 78 10.02 -17.23 -1.82
CA SER A 78 8.88 -16.35 -1.54
C SER A 78 9.39 -14.98 -1.16
N VAL A 79 8.83 -13.94 -1.80
CA VAL A 79 9.18 -12.55 -1.52
C VAL A 79 7.93 -11.82 -1.05
N PRO A 80 7.92 -11.28 0.18
CA PRO A 80 6.85 -10.40 0.62
C PRO A 80 7.01 -9.02 -0.01
N ILE A 81 5.89 -8.41 -0.42
CA ILE A 81 5.86 -7.06 -0.98
C ILE A 81 4.64 -6.31 -0.44
N LEU A 82 4.82 -5.05 -0.05
CA LEU A 82 3.73 -4.17 0.38
C LEU A 82 3.27 -3.32 -0.81
N THR A 83 1.99 -3.45 -1.17
CA THR A 83 1.40 -2.59 -2.21
C THR A 83 1.19 -1.16 -1.68
N LYS A 84 1.24 -0.19 -2.59
CA LYS A 84 0.95 1.21 -2.25
C LYS A 84 -0.53 1.37 -1.93
N PRO A 85 -0.91 2.05 -0.82
CA PRO A 85 -2.28 2.51 -0.63
C PRO A 85 -2.68 3.46 -1.77
N LEU A 86 -3.95 3.48 -2.15
CA LEU A 86 -4.47 4.47 -3.09
C LEU A 86 -4.67 5.83 -2.39
N PRO A 87 -4.52 6.97 -3.11
CA PRO A 87 -4.70 8.31 -2.53
C PRO A 87 -6.13 8.56 -2.06
N VAL A 88 -6.32 9.47 -1.09
CA VAL A 88 -7.64 9.86 -0.60
C VAL A 88 -8.50 10.40 -1.74
N ARG A 89 -9.79 10.06 -1.80
CA ARG A 89 -10.67 10.55 -2.89
C ARG A 89 -11.16 11.97 -2.64
N SER A 90 -11.52 12.25 -1.39
CA SER A 90 -11.96 13.56 -0.95
C SER A 90 -11.76 13.72 0.55
N ALA A 91 -11.67 14.96 1.01
CA ALA A 91 -11.61 15.29 2.42
C ALA A 91 -12.55 16.46 2.70
N HIS A 92 -13.31 16.36 3.78
CA HIS A 92 -14.15 17.43 4.30
C HIS A 92 -13.60 17.87 5.65
N ILE A 93 -13.60 19.19 5.87
CA ILE A 93 -13.10 19.81 7.08
C ILE A 93 -14.26 20.62 7.66
N SER A 94 -14.60 20.36 8.92
CA SER A 94 -15.69 21.06 9.60
C SER A 94 -15.35 21.29 11.06
N ASP A 95 -15.95 22.29 11.68
CA ASP A 95 -15.77 22.55 13.11
C ASP A 95 -16.17 21.32 13.95
N TYR A 96 -15.33 20.99 14.93
CA TYR A 96 -15.63 19.92 15.86
C TYR A 96 -16.65 20.42 16.89
N GLN A 97 -17.86 19.87 16.85
CA GLN A 97 -19.02 20.39 17.59
C GLN A 97 -18.81 20.53 19.10
N ASP A 98 -18.05 19.62 19.72
CA ASP A 98 -17.82 19.67 21.18
C ASP A 98 -16.82 20.77 21.58
N ALA A 99 -15.99 21.26 20.65
CA ALA A 99 -14.99 22.30 20.90
C ALA A 99 -14.67 23.08 19.60
N PRO A 100 -15.65 23.83 19.06
CA PRO A 100 -15.52 24.43 17.73
C PRO A 100 -14.42 25.49 17.65
N GLU A 101 -14.05 26.14 18.76
CA GLU A 101 -12.97 27.14 18.74
C GLU A 101 -11.58 26.51 18.65
N THR A 102 -11.42 25.25 19.05
CA THR A 102 -10.08 24.61 19.22
C THR A 102 -9.92 23.29 18.46
N GLY A 103 -10.99 22.84 17.80
CA GLY A 103 -11.04 21.55 17.14
C GLY A 103 -11.67 21.60 15.76
N VAL A 104 -11.04 20.89 14.82
CA VAL A 104 -11.66 20.58 13.52
C VAL A 104 -11.79 19.07 13.36
N MET A 105 -12.85 18.64 12.71
CA MET A 105 -13.04 17.27 12.27
C MET A 105 -12.58 17.14 10.83
N PHE A 106 -11.62 16.24 10.60
CA PHE A 106 -11.29 15.76 9.27
C PHE A 106 -12.14 14.53 8.96
N ASP A 107 -12.87 14.56 7.86
CA ASP A 107 -13.67 13.47 7.33
C ASP A 107 -13.15 13.11 5.94
N ILE A 108 -12.27 12.11 5.87
CA ILE A 108 -11.67 11.63 4.64
C ILE A 108 -12.47 10.47 4.06
N ASP A 109 -12.59 10.44 2.73
CA ASP A 109 -13.14 9.32 1.98
C ASP A 109 -11.99 8.49 1.38
N PRO A 110 -11.54 7.41 2.06
CA PRO A 110 -10.51 6.54 1.52
C PRO A 110 -11.07 5.71 0.36
N PRO A 111 -10.24 5.36 -0.64
CA PRO A 111 -10.63 4.46 -1.71
C PRO A 111 -11.08 3.09 -1.18
N SER A 112 -12.01 2.46 -1.88
CA SER A 112 -12.41 1.10 -1.57
C SER A 112 -11.21 0.14 -1.71
N ARG A 113 -11.20 -0.93 -0.90
CA ARG A 113 -10.15 -1.97 -0.89
C ARG A 113 -8.74 -1.43 -0.62
N THR A 114 -8.62 -0.25 -0.02
CA THR A 114 -7.35 0.28 0.47
C THR A 114 -7.26 0.08 1.97
N VAL A 115 -6.20 -0.60 2.40
CA VAL A 115 -5.82 -0.73 3.81
C VAL A 115 -4.78 0.34 4.09
N PHE A 116 -4.87 1.00 5.26
CA PHE A 116 -3.87 1.92 5.76
C PHE A 116 -3.92 1.92 7.30
N SER A 117 -2.80 2.23 7.94
CA SER A 117 -2.69 2.27 9.41
C SER A 117 -2.59 3.69 9.95
N ARG A 118 -2.11 4.64 9.13
CA ARG A 118 -1.89 6.03 9.53
C ARG A 118 -2.19 6.97 8.37
N VAL A 119 -2.41 8.24 8.70
CA VAL A 119 -2.51 9.31 7.71
C VAL A 119 -1.57 10.43 8.12
N ASN A 120 -0.69 10.82 7.21
CA ASN A 120 0.09 12.03 7.37
C ASN A 120 -0.74 13.20 6.83
N ILE A 121 -1.01 14.17 7.70
CA ILE A 121 -1.72 15.40 7.36
C ILE A 121 -0.71 16.52 7.36
N SER A 122 -0.56 17.23 6.25
CA SER A 122 0.34 18.39 6.20
C SER A 122 -0.40 19.64 5.78
N TYR A 123 -0.05 20.77 6.37
CA TYR A 123 -0.77 22.02 6.20
C TYR A 123 0.18 23.20 6.42
N THR A 124 -0.22 24.37 5.95
CA THR A 124 0.50 25.62 6.18
C THR A 124 -0.28 26.45 7.19
N GLU A 125 0.33 26.73 8.33
CA GLU A 125 -0.21 27.56 9.41
C GLU A 125 0.49 28.93 9.36
N GLY A 126 -0.21 29.96 8.87
CA GLY A 126 0.42 31.24 8.56
C GLY A 126 1.50 31.13 7.47
N GLN A 127 2.77 31.19 7.87
CA GLN A 127 3.94 31.04 6.99
C GLN A 127 4.69 29.71 7.22
N GLU A 128 4.31 28.92 8.22
CA GLU A 128 5.01 27.69 8.58
C GLU A 128 4.33 26.47 7.96
N ARG A 129 5.12 25.62 7.31
CA ARG A 129 4.65 24.29 6.89
C ARG A 129 4.76 23.33 8.07
N ARG A 130 3.67 22.65 8.38
CA ARG A 130 3.57 21.67 9.46
C ARG A 130 3.03 20.35 8.92
N SER A 131 3.37 19.26 9.62
CA SER A 131 2.86 17.93 9.32
C SER A 131 2.64 17.16 10.61
N MET A 132 1.57 16.38 10.66
CA MET A 132 1.25 15.54 11.81
C MET A 132 0.80 14.16 11.35
N LEU A 133 1.35 13.14 11.99
CA LEU A 133 1.01 11.76 11.74
C LEU A 133 -0.13 11.34 12.66
N TYR A 134 -1.30 11.10 12.09
CA TYR A 134 -2.47 10.63 12.82
C TYR A 134 -2.60 9.12 12.77
N LYS A 135 -2.88 8.56 13.95
CA LYS A 135 -3.37 7.20 14.13
C LYS A 135 -4.88 7.29 14.41
N ASP A 136 -5.60 6.19 14.19
CA ASP A 136 -6.99 6.05 14.62
C ASP A 136 -8.02 6.90 13.85
N PHE A 137 -8.21 6.59 12.57
CA PHE A 137 -9.35 7.07 11.80
C PHE A 137 -10.54 6.15 12.01
N TYR A 138 -11.60 6.64 12.65
CA TYR A 138 -12.85 5.89 12.77
C TYR A 138 -13.74 6.20 11.57
N LYS A 139 -13.92 5.23 10.67
CA LYS A 139 -14.72 5.38 9.44
C LYS A 139 -14.34 6.64 8.63
N GLY A 140 -13.03 6.92 8.52
CA GLY A 140 -12.52 8.09 7.80
C GLY A 140 -12.52 9.39 8.61
N LYS A 141 -13.02 9.39 9.85
CA LYS A 141 -13.09 10.60 10.68
C LYS A 141 -12.00 10.64 11.75
N THR A 142 -11.45 11.83 11.98
CA THR A 142 -10.58 12.12 13.13
C THR A 142 -10.72 13.57 13.58
N VAL A 143 -10.46 13.82 14.87
CA VAL A 143 -10.53 15.16 15.47
C VAL A 143 -9.13 15.71 15.67
N PHE A 144 -8.90 16.89 15.11
CA PHE A 144 -7.67 17.65 15.26
C PHE A 144 -7.86 18.77 16.28
N LYS A 145 -7.27 18.61 17.47
CA LYS A 145 -7.44 19.53 18.63
C LYS A 145 -6.37 20.62 18.75
N HIS A 146 -5.47 20.72 17.77
CA HIS A 146 -4.42 21.76 17.76
C HIS A 146 -4.77 22.89 16.80
N TRP A 147 -6.07 23.13 16.59
CA TRP A 147 -6.55 24.20 15.73
C TRP A 147 -6.56 25.51 16.53
N LEU A 148 -5.82 26.52 16.07
CA LEU A 148 -5.72 27.80 16.75
C LEU A 148 -6.76 28.78 16.20
N PRO A 149 -7.65 29.33 17.05
CA PRO A 149 -8.60 30.35 16.62
C PRO A 149 -7.91 31.55 15.97
N GLY A 150 -8.50 32.07 14.91
CA GLY A 150 -7.98 33.25 14.19
C GLY A 150 -6.76 32.99 13.30
N SER A 151 -6.25 31.75 13.24
CA SER A 151 -5.16 31.38 12.34
C SER A 151 -5.68 30.92 10.97
N CYS A 152 -5.00 31.33 9.90
CA CYS A 152 -5.31 30.87 8.55
C CYS A 152 -4.51 29.61 8.23
N TYR A 153 -5.22 28.54 7.90
CA TYR A 153 -4.67 27.26 7.47
C TYR A 153 -4.91 27.08 5.97
N ARG A 154 -3.88 26.68 5.23
CA ARG A 154 -3.93 26.48 3.78
C ARG A 154 -3.10 25.28 3.34
N ASP A 155 -3.28 24.84 2.10
CA ASP A 155 -2.54 23.74 1.49
C ASP A 155 -2.59 22.45 2.34
N ILE A 156 -3.77 22.15 2.88
CA ILE A 156 -4.01 20.96 3.72
C ILE A 156 -4.01 19.75 2.79
N THR A 157 -3.14 18.79 3.06
CA THR A 157 -2.99 17.57 2.27
C THR A 157 -3.03 16.32 3.13
N PHE A 158 -3.41 15.21 2.51
CA PHE A 158 -3.57 13.91 3.14
C PHE A 158 -2.74 12.85 2.41
N GLN A 159 -2.01 12.04 3.16
CA GLN A 159 -1.27 10.90 2.63
C GLN A 159 -1.50 9.67 3.50
N LEU A 160 -2.15 8.65 2.94
CA LEU A 160 -2.34 7.36 3.59
C LEU A 160 -1.01 6.59 3.64
N ILE A 161 -0.78 5.92 4.78
CA ILE A 161 0.42 5.13 5.04
C ILE A 161 0.00 3.73 5.47
N SER A 162 0.54 2.72 4.80
CA SER A 162 0.49 1.33 5.23
C SER A 162 1.82 0.90 5.81
N GLU A 163 1.75 0.17 6.91
CA GLU A 163 2.91 -0.36 7.62
C GLU A 163 2.61 -1.82 7.99
N ALA A 164 3.55 -2.71 7.71
CA ALA A 164 3.46 -4.12 8.08
C ALA A 164 4.84 -4.66 8.46
N THR A 165 4.89 -5.52 9.48
CA THR A 165 6.14 -6.15 9.92
C THR A 165 6.16 -7.61 9.47
N ILE A 166 7.15 -7.99 8.68
CA ILE A 166 7.31 -9.34 8.15
C ILE A 166 8.75 -9.77 8.37
N PHE A 167 8.97 -10.95 8.96
CA PHE A 167 10.30 -11.48 9.27
C PHE A 167 11.19 -10.43 9.97
N GLN A 168 10.63 -9.72 10.95
CA GLN A 168 11.29 -8.64 11.72
C GLN A 168 11.70 -7.40 10.92
N THR A 169 11.31 -7.32 9.65
CA THR A 169 11.52 -6.14 8.78
C THR A 169 10.22 -5.37 8.64
N ALA A 170 10.26 -4.06 8.88
CA ALA A 170 9.12 -3.18 8.63
C ALA A 170 9.07 -2.80 7.15
N LEU A 171 7.94 -3.08 6.50
CA LEU A 171 7.58 -2.55 5.20
C LEU A 171 6.65 -1.36 5.40
N ILE A 172 7.00 -0.23 4.78
CA ILE A 172 6.22 1.00 4.83
C ILE A 172 5.97 1.44 3.40
N SER A 173 4.72 1.82 3.12
CA SER A 173 4.34 2.37 1.82
C SER A 173 3.40 3.54 1.97
N HIS A 174 3.57 4.50 1.07
CA HIS A 174 2.81 5.74 1.04
C HIS A 174 1.95 5.79 -0.22
N SER A 175 0.75 6.33 -0.07
CA SER A 175 -0.06 6.80 -1.21
C SER A 175 0.51 8.10 -1.78
N ASP A 176 0.01 8.47 -2.96
CA ASP A 176 0.17 9.83 -3.46
C ASP A 176 -0.59 10.82 -2.56
N ILE A 177 -0.15 12.08 -2.60
CA ILE A 177 -0.71 13.15 -1.79
C ILE A 177 -2.02 13.63 -2.43
N THR A 178 -3.05 13.81 -1.61
CA THR A 178 -4.32 14.48 -1.97
C THR A 178 -4.37 15.87 -1.36
#